data_AF-A0A388RUW8-F1
#
_entry.id   AF-A0A388RUW8-F1
#
_cell.length_a   1.000
_cell.length_b   1.000
_cell.length_c   1.000
_cell.angle_alpha   90.00
_cell.angle_beta   90.00
_cell.angle_gamma   90.00
#
_symmetry.space_group_name_H-M   'P 1'
#
loop_
_entity.id
_entity.type
_entity.pdbx_description
1 polymer ?
#
loop_
_entity_poly.entity_id
_entity_poly.type
_entity_poly.pdbx_seq_one_letter_code
_entity_poly.pdbx_strand_id
1 'polypeptide(L)'
;MRDEAESRLEQDLGQRVRRLRLARNRPQSVLATQAGISLRALRNLESGAGSSVSTLLRVLTALECEAWLQALEPELATLPIGELSRVLTRRRARR
;
A
#
# COMPACT_ATOMS: atom_id res chain seq x y z
N MET A 1 -21.62 -7.98 -2.80
CA MET A 1 -21.07 -7.81 -1.42
C MET A 1 -19.54 -7.82 -1.38
N ARG A 2 -18.81 -8.58 -2.21
CA ARG A 2 -17.33 -8.52 -2.26
C ARG A 2 -16.80 -7.15 -2.74
N ASP A 3 -17.49 -6.57 -3.72
CA ASP A 3 -17.11 -5.29 -4.34
C ASP A 3 -17.27 -4.07 -3.40
N GLU A 4 -18.20 -4.12 -2.44
CA GLU A 4 -18.39 -3.03 -1.46
C GLU A 4 -17.25 -2.99 -0.43
N ALA A 5 -16.73 -4.16 -0.03
CA ALA A 5 -15.61 -4.26 0.87
C ALA A 5 -14.33 -3.75 0.20
N GLU A 6 -14.10 -4.13 -1.05
CA GLU A 6 -12.96 -3.65 -1.85
C GLU A 6 -13.04 -2.13 -2.05
N SER A 7 -14.20 -1.61 -2.45
CA SER A 7 -14.39 -0.16 -2.60
C SER A 7 -14.15 0.62 -1.31
N ARG A 8 -14.58 0.08 -0.16
CA ARG A 8 -14.31 0.70 1.14
C ARG A 8 -12.82 0.74 1.46
N LEU A 9 -12.07 -0.31 1.13
CA LEU A 9 -10.62 -0.35 1.31
C LEU A 9 -9.91 0.66 0.40
N GLU A 10 -10.35 0.79 -0.85
CA GLU A 10 -9.82 1.80 -1.77
C GLU A 10 -10.06 3.23 -1.25
N GLN A 11 -11.25 3.51 -0.72
CA GLN A 11 -11.59 4.79 -0.10
C GLN A 11 -10.71 5.10 1.12
N ASP A 12 -10.54 4.14 2.03
CA ASP A 12 -9.70 4.34 3.22
C ASP A 12 -8.23 4.56 2.84
N LEU A 13 -7.71 3.76 1.89
CA LEU A 13 -6.35 3.93 1.36
C LEU A 13 -6.17 5.33 0.73
N GLY A 14 -7.10 5.74 -0.14
CA GLY A 14 -7.07 7.06 -0.77
C GLY A 14 -7.10 8.20 0.24
N GLN A 15 -7.95 8.08 1.26
CA GLN A 15 -8.04 9.06 2.33
C GLN A 15 -6.75 9.16 3.16
N ARG A 16 -6.08 8.03 3.42
CA ARG A 16 -4.76 8.01 4.09
C ARG A 16 -3.70 8.71 3.25
N VAL A 17 -3.64 8.44 1.95
CA VAL A 17 -2.73 9.13 1.01
C VAL A 17 -3.00 10.65 1.02
N ARG A 18 -4.27 11.06 0.97
CA ARG A 18 -4.66 12.48 1.06
C ARG A 18 -4.21 13.13 2.36
N ARG A 19 -4.43 12.48 3.51
CA ARG A 19 -3.98 12.98 4.82
C ARG A 19 -2.46 13.13 4.85
N LEU A 20 -1.73 12.14 4.34
CA LEU A 20 -0.27 12.17 4.26
C LEU A 20 0.24 13.34 3.40
N ARG A 21 -0.39 13.58 2.24
CA ARG A 21 -0.09 14.73 1.39
C ARG A 21 -0.31 16.05 2.13
N LEU A 22 -1.46 16.20 2.79
CA LEU A 22 -1.81 17.42 3.52
C LEU A 22 -0.87 17.66 4.70
N ALA A 23 -0.48 16.62 5.44
CA ALA A 23 0.50 16.70 6.52
C ALA A 23 1.87 17.21 6.02
N ARG A 24 2.22 16.94 4.76
CA ARG A 24 3.42 17.47 4.09
C ARG A 24 3.20 18.82 3.40
N ASN A 25 2.05 19.46 3.57
CA ASN A 25 1.68 20.75 2.94
C ASN A 25 1.85 20.78 1.42
N ARG A 26 1.67 19.64 0.73
CA ARG A 26 1.81 19.58 -0.74
C ARG A 26 0.44 19.76 -1.42
N PRO A 27 0.24 20.79 -2.27
CA PRO A 27 -0.97 20.88 -3.06
C PRO A 27 -1.02 19.76 -4.10
N GLN A 28 -2.23 19.33 -4.50
CA GLN A 28 -2.40 18.22 -5.44
C GLN A 28 -1.69 18.46 -6.78
N SER A 29 -1.71 19.69 -7.31
CA SER A 29 -1.03 20.03 -8.56
C SER A 29 0.48 19.77 -8.48
N VAL A 30 1.13 20.24 -7.42
CA VAL A 30 2.58 20.06 -7.22
C VAL A 30 2.91 18.58 -7.05
N LEU A 31 2.15 17.84 -6.22
CA LEU A 31 2.42 16.41 -6.04
C LEU A 31 2.20 15.62 -7.34
N ALA A 32 1.15 15.93 -8.10
CA ALA A 32 0.88 15.28 -9.38
C ALA A 32 2.04 15.50 -10.36
N THR A 33 2.57 16.72 -10.46
CA THR A 33 3.75 17.04 -11.26
C THR A 33 4.99 16.27 -10.77
N GLN A 34 5.26 16.25 -9.46
CA GLN A 34 6.40 15.53 -8.87
C GLN A 34 6.32 14.02 -9.14
N ALA A 35 5.13 13.43 -9.00
CA ALA A 35 4.89 12.02 -9.32
C ALA A 35 4.84 11.75 -10.83
N GLY A 36 4.79 12.79 -11.68
CA GLY A 36 4.68 12.72 -13.14
C GLY A 36 3.35 12.12 -13.64
N ILE A 37 2.26 12.35 -12.89
CA ILE A 37 0.92 11.86 -13.21
C ILE A 37 -0.04 13.03 -13.46
N SER A 38 -1.20 12.76 -14.05
CA SER A 38 -2.23 13.79 -14.20
C SER A 38 -2.87 14.15 -12.86
N LEU A 39 -3.34 15.39 -12.72
CA LEU A 39 -4.10 15.82 -11.53
C LEU A 39 -5.36 14.97 -11.30
N ARG A 40 -6.01 14.52 -12.38
CA ARG A 40 -7.17 13.62 -12.32
C ARG A 40 -6.79 12.27 -11.71
N ALA A 41 -5.64 11.68 -12.10
CA ALA A 41 -5.18 10.42 -11.55
C ALA A 41 -4.93 10.53 -10.03
N LEU A 42 -4.31 11.64 -9.58
CA LEU A 42 -4.12 11.89 -8.15
C LEU A 42 -5.44 12.07 -7.40
N ARG A 43 -6.41 12.79 -7.98
CA ARG A 43 -7.75 12.97 -7.39
C ARG A 43 -8.49 11.65 -7.24
N ASN A 44 -8.45 10.79 -8.26
CA ASN A 44 -9.07 9.47 -8.22
C ASN A 44 -8.43 8.57 -7.16
N LEU A 45 -7.10 8.60 -7.04
CA LEU A 45 -6.38 7.90 -5.99
C LEU A 45 -6.81 8.39 -4.60
N GLU A 46 -6.81 9.70 -4.36
CA GLU A 46 -7.17 10.29 -3.06
C GLU A 46 -8.65 10.12 -2.68
N SER A 47 -9.54 9.90 -3.65
CA SER A 47 -10.96 9.63 -3.41
C SER A 47 -11.28 8.13 -3.35
N GLY A 48 -10.31 7.24 -3.61
CA GLY A 48 -10.55 5.80 -3.72
C GLY A 48 -11.50 5.42 -4.85
N ALA A 49 -11.42 6.12 -5.99
CA ALA A 49 -12.21 5.84 -7.20
C ALA A 49 -11.46 4.91 -8.18
N GLY A 50 -10.61 4.03 -7.65
CA GLY A 50 -9.67 3.22 -8.40
C GLY A 50 -8.40 3.97 -8.83
N SER A 51 -7.28 3.25 -8.80
CA SER A 51 -5.99 3.70 -9.33
C SER A 51 -5.13 2.51 -9.69
N SER A 52 -4.17 2.69 -10.61
CA SER A 52 -3.18 1.65 -10.86
C SER A 52 -2.17 1.58 -9.72
N VAL A 53 -1.61 0.40 -9.46
CA VAL A 53 -0.50 0.23 -8.51
C VAL A 53 0.68 1.13 -8.88
N SER A 54 0.98 1.28 -10.18
CA SER A 54 2.02 2.22 -10.64
C SER A 54 1.75 3.66 -10.22
N THR A 55 0.49 4.13 -10.29
CA THR A 55 0.12 5.49 -9.85
C THR A 55 0.30 5.63 -8.33
N LEU A 56 -0.14 4.63 -7.55
CA LEU A 56 0.07 4.61 -6.11
C LEU A 56 1.56 4.68 -5.75
N LEU A 57 2.39 3.81 -6.35
CA LEU A 57 3.83 3.78 -6.08
C LEU A 57 4.50 5.11 -6.40
N ARG A 58 4.21 5.71 -7.56
CA ARG A 58 4.76 7.02 -7.95
C ARG A 58 4.38 8.13 -6.96
N VAL A 59 3.15 8.11 -6.45
CA VAL A 59 2.69 9.07 -5.44
C VAL A 59 3.37 8.82 -4.08
N LEU A 60 3.53 7.57 -3.66
CA LEU A 60 4.21 7.22 -2.41
C LEU A 60 5.69 7.60 -2.43
N THR A 61 6.38 7.35 -3.55
CA THR A 61 7.77 7.79 -3.75
C THR A 61 7.87 9.31 -3.76
N ALA A 62 6.97 10.01 -4.47
CA ALA A 62 6.95 11.46 -4.44
C ALA A 62 6.69 12.00 -3.02
N LEU A 63 5.93 11.28 -2.19
CA LEU A 63 5.70 11.61 -0.78
C LEU A 63 6.80 11.10 0.17
N GLU A 64 7.88 10.49 -0.32
CA GLU A 64 8.97 9.93 0.51
C GLU A 64 8.42 8.97 1.59
N CYS A 65 7.59 8.02 1.16
CA CYS A 65 6.87 7.07 2.02
C CYS A 65 6.94 5.63 1.51
N GLU A 66 7.87 5.32 0.60
CA GLU A 66 8.09 3.99 0.05
C GLU A 66 8.43 2.94 1.12
N ALA A 67 9.00 3.36 2.26
CA ALA A 67 9.28 2.48 3.39
C ALA A 67 8.03 1.77 3.95
N TRP A 68 6.83 2.34 3.76
CA TRP A 68 5.58 1.67 4.13
C TRP A 68 5.37 0.33 3.40
N LEU A 69 5.95 0.16 2.20
CA LEU A 69 5.88 -1.10 1.47
C LEU A 69 6.59 -2.25 2.20
N GLN A 70 7.57 -1.94 3.06
CA GLN A 70 8.23 -2.94 3.90
C GLN A 70 7.26 -3.58 4.90
N ALA A 71 6.17 -2.90 5.26
CA ALA A 71 5.12 -3.48 6.12
C ALA A 71 4.32 -4.59 5.44
N LEU A 72 4.45 -4.77 4.12
CA LEU A 72 3.88 -5.90 3.39
C LEU A 72 4.77 -7.13 3.44
N GLU A 73 6.05 -6.98 3.81
CA GLU A 73 6.93 -8.12 4.01
C GLU A 73 6.39 -8.93 5.20
N PRO A 74 6.22 -10.26 5.06
CA PRO A 74 5.93 -11.07 6.23
C PRO A 74 7.07 -10.87 7.21
N GLU A 75 6.75 -10.57 8.47
CA GLU A 75 7.71 -10.73 9.55
C GLU A 75 8.21 -12.17 9.43
N LEU A 76 9.43 -12.35 8.92
CA LEU A 76 10.12 -13.62 9.04
C LEU A 76 10.27 -13.79 10.54
N ALA A 77 9.31 -14.51 11.13
CA ALA A 77 9.40 -14.93 12.50
C ALA A 77 10.80 -15.52 12.62
N THR A 78 11.67 -14.84 13.35
CA THR A 78 12.96 -15.36 13.75
C THR A 78 12.65 -16.42 14.78
N LEU A 79 12.07 -17.53 14.32
CA LEU A 79 11.88 -18.71 15.13
C LEU A 79 13.30 -19.14 15.49
N PRO A 80 13.61 -19.26 16.80
CA PRO A 80 14.86 -19.85 17.22
C PRO A 80 15.02 -21.18 16.48
N ILE A 81 16.22 -21.50 16.00
CA ILE A 81 16.50 -22.68 15.15
C ILE A 81 15.84 -23.97 15.70
N GLY A 82 15.72 -24.09 17.02
CA GLY A 82 15.03 -25.21 17.69
C GLY A 82 13.54 -25.39 17.33
N GLU A 83 12.82 -24.32 16.97
CA GLU A 83 11.38 -24.36 16.68
C GLU A 83 11.04 -24.64 15.20
N LEU A 84 12.01 -24.50 14.29
CA LEU A 84 11.82 -24.78 12.85
C LEU A 84 11.41 -26.23 12.57
N SER A 85 11.83 -27.17 13.42
CA SER A 85 11.55 -28.59 13.29
C SER A 85 10.04 -28.92 13.31
N ARG A 86 9.24 -28.18 14.11
CA ARG A 86 7.78 -28.42 14.29
C ARG A 86 6.94 -27.94 13.10
N VAL A 87 7.37 -26.88 12.43
CA VAL A 87 6.62 -26.27 11.31
C VAL A 87 6.77 -27.11 10.03
N LEU A 88 7.93 -27.73 9.82
CA LEU A 88 8.20 -28.55 8.63
C LEU A 88 7.58 -29.96 8.68
N THR A 89 7.27 -30.49 9.87
CA THR A 89 6.67 -31.84 9.99
C THR A 89 5.22 -31.89 9.51
N ARG A 90 4.45 -30.79 9.62
CA ARG A 90 3.03 -30.76 9.19
C ARG A 90 2.86 -30.74 7.66
N ARG A 91 3.90 -30.42 6.88
CA ARG A 91 3.82 -30.37 5.41
C ARG A 91 4.15 -31.69 4.71
N ARG A 92 4.58 -32.74 5.42
CA ARG A 92 4.90 -34.04 4.80
C ARG A 92 3.84 -35.12 4.96
N ALA A 93 2.76 -34.86 5.69
CA ALA A 93 1.61 -35.78 5.78
C ALA A 93 0.52 -35.41 4.75
N ARG A 94 0.88 -35.41 3.47
CA ARG A 94 -0.06 -35.58 2.35
C ARG A 94 0.66 -36.42 1.29
N ARG A 95 0.50 -37.73 1.41
CA ARG A 95 0.68 -38.69 0.33
C ARG A 95 -0.43 -39.72 0.45
#